data_AF-A0AAJ6NSN6-F1
#
_entry.id   AF-A0AAJ6NSN6-F1
#
_cell.length_a   1.000
_cell.length_b   1.000
_cell.length_c   1.000
_cell.angle_alpha   90.00
_cell.angle_beta   90.00
_cell.angle_gamma   90.00
#
_symmetry.space_group_name_H-M   'P 1'
#
loop_
_entity.id
_entity.type
_entity.pdbx_description
1 polymer ?
#
loop_
_entity_poly.entity_id
_entity_poly.type
_entity_poly.pdbx_seq_one_letter_code
_entity_poly.pdbx_strand_id
1 'polypeptide(L)'
;MTYLPLIKPVSALFGLDFSLSPVSSGKPIDFDAARQELNNLSNYLGGLASTNTTEYKWGGIYLQGNNSDLNVFTIDGSQFSSSSYLNLSGVGSNSTVVFNILGNSVDIKNFGLNLNGVNKQNVLFNFVDATQVTTTGFSFQGSVLATNANFNFSNGNVEGTLIASSLSGSGEFHNTQFTGNLPNVPQPEPPSNQWHPPSTGTVTEPSATTVPEPGAVLGLFLLGTLVGFSRRSRILSQSASIANTVH
;
A
#
# COMPACT_ATOMS: atom_id res chain seq x y z
N MET A 1 16.51 27.51 -16.22
CA MET A 1 16.52 27.39 -14.75
C MET A 1 15.84 26.09 -14.40
N THR A 2 16.63 25.07 -14.09
CA THR A 2 16.17 23.71 -13.82
C THR A 2 15.78 23.65 -12.35
N TYR A 3 14.50 23.41 -12.05
CA TYR A 3 14.05 23.15 -10.68
C TYR A 3 14.60 21.79 -10.25
N LEU A 4 15.64 21.81 -9.41
CA LEU A 4 16.01 20.64 -8.60
C LEU A 4 14.92 20.47 -7.54
N PRO A 5 14.23 19.32 -7.45
CA PRO A 5 13.36 19.07 -6.32
C PRO A 5 14.23 19.02 -5.06
N LEU A 6 13.88 19.88 -4.11
CA LEU A 6 14.49 19.94 -2.79
C LEU A 6 14.30 18.58 -2.10
N ILE A 7 15.33 17.74 -2.10
CA ILE A 7 15.38 16.54 -1.28
C ILE A 7 15.47 17.03 0.17
N LYS A 8 14.31 17.14 0.82
CA LYS A 8 14.26 17.40 2.25
C LYS A 8 14.69 16.11 2.95
N PRO A 9 15.64 16.15 3.91
CA PRO A 9 15.83 15.02 4.80
C PRO A 9 14.49 14.70 5.47
N VAL A 10 14.19 13.43 5.64
CA VAL A 10 12.98 12.91 6.31
C VAL A 10 13.08 13.18 7.82
N SER A 11 13.26 14.45 8.18
CA SER A 11 13.15 14.97 9.55
C SER A 11 11.72 15.49 9.80
N ALA A 12 10.89 15.57 8.75
CA ALA A 12 9.56 16.19 8.79
C ALA A 12 8.42 15.25 8.36
N LEU A 13 8.70 13.95 8.19
CA LEU A 13 7.69 12.92 7.86
C LEU A 13 7.44 11.93 9.00
N PHE A 14 8.00 12.21 10.18
CA PHE A 14 7.66 11.54 11.42
C PHE A 14 6.99 12.56 12.34
N GLY A 15 5.67 12.54 12.42
CA GLY A 15 4.94 13.14 13.55
C GLY A 15 5.24 12.45 14.89
N LEU A 16 6.11 11.43 14.87
CA LEU A 16 6.71 10.78 16.02
C LEU A 16 8.22 11.03 16.01
N ASP A 17 8.61 12.19 16.53
CA ASP A 17 9.99 12.42 16.92
C ASP A 17 10.37 11.46 18.06
N PHE A 18 11.04 10.35 17.74
CA PHE A 18 11.71 9.51 18.74
C PHE A 18 13.10 10.04 19.14
N SER A 19 13.52 11.18 18.58
CA SER A 19 14.64 12.00 19.06
C SER A 19 14.13 13.05 20.05
N LEU A 20 13.42 12.63 21.10
CA LEU A 20 13.15 13.41 22.32
C LEU A 20 13.08 14.94 22.12
N SER A 21 12.22 15.45 21.23
CA SER A 21 11.62 16.76 21.50
C SER A 21 10.96 16.61 22.87
N PRO A 22 11.28 17.49 23.84
CA PRO A 22 10.73 17.36 25.19
C PRO A 22 9.22 17.29 25.05
N VAL A 23 8.60 16.32 25.73
CA VAL A 23 7.14 16.21 25.83
C VAL A 23 6.61 17.59 26.22
N SER A 24 6.07 18.32 25.24
CA SER A 24 5.50 19.62 25.49
C SER A 24 4.14 19.38 26.12
N SER A 25 4.00 19.78 27.38
CA SER A 25 2.69 19.86 28.04
C SER A 25 1.71 20.60 27.11
N GLY A 26 0.58 19.97 26.77
CA GLY A 26 -0.52 20.63 26.06
C GLY A 26 -0.96 20.03 24.72
N LYS A 27 -0.25 19.05 24.14
CA LYS A 27 -0.74 18.31 22.96
C LYS A 27 -0.64 16.80 23.19
N PRO A 28 -1.74 16.15 23.64
CA PRO A 28 -1.80 14.69 23.74
C PRO A 28 -1.42 14.04 22.39
N ILE A 29 -0.81 12.86 22.45
CA ILE A 29 -0.58 12.04 21.25
C ILE A 29 -1.95 11.67 20.67
N ASP A 30 -2.14 11.99 19.40
CA ASP A 30 -3.32 11.56 18.65
C ASP A 30 -3.05 10.17 18.05
N PHE A 31 -3.45 9.14 18.80
CA PHE A 31 -3.25 7.75 18.38
C PHE A 31 -4.08 7.36 17.16
N ASP A 32 -5.21 8.06 16.90
CA ASP A 32 -6.02 7.81 15.72
C ASP A 32 -5.35 8.37 14.46
N ALA A 33 -4.83 9.60 14.54
CA ALA A 33 -4.04 10.19 13.47
C ALA A 33 -2.77 9.35 13.19
N ALA A 34 -2.03 8.96 14.24
CA ALA A 34 -0.83 8.12 14.09
C ALA A 34 -1.16 6.76 13.44
N ARG A 35 -2.27 6.12 13.85
CA ARG A 35 -2.73 4.87 13.22
C ARG A 35 -3.07 5.07 11.75
N GLN A 36 -3.75 6.16 11.39
CA GLN A 36 -4.08 6.47 10.00
C GLN A 36 -2.82 6.70 9.16
N GLU A 37 -1.83 7.44 9.68
CA GLU A 37 -0.54 7.66 9.02
C GLU A 37 0.19 6.34 8.77
N LEU A 38 0.26 5.46 9.77
CA LEU A 38 0.93 4.16 9.67
C LEU A 38 0.21 3.19 8.73
N ASN A 39 -1.13 3.23 8.69
CA ASN A 39 -1.93 2.50 7.70
C ASN A 39 -1.65 3.00 6.28
N ASN A 40 -1.61 4.32 6.09
CA ASN A 40 -1.30 4.91 4.79
C ASN A 40 0.12 4.55 4.34
N LEU A 41 1.09 4.55 5.26
CA LEU A 41 2.45 4.11 4.99
C LEU A 41 2.49 2.64 4.58
N SER A 42 1.85 1.75 5.35
CA SER A 42 1.78 0.31 5.03
C SER A 42 1.22 0.07 3.62
N ASN A 43 0.08 0.72 3.31
CA ASN A 43 -0.56 0.62 2.00
C ASN A 43 0.30 1.21 0.88
N TYR A 44 0.93 2.36 1.10
CA TYR A 44 1.80 3.01 0.12
C TYR A 44 3.00 2.12 -0.20
N LEU A 45 3.67 1.60 0.83
CA LEU A 45 4.80 0.67 0.67
C LEU A 45 4.35 -0.61 -0.05
N GLY A 46 3.18 -1.15 0.30
CA GLY A 46 2.58 -2.32 -0.33
C GLY A 46 2.26 -2.12 -1.82
N GLY A 47 2.00 -0.88 -2.25
CA GLY A 47 1.77 -0.51 -3.64
C GLY A 47 3.02 -0.23 -4.47
N LEU A 48 4.21 -0.21 -3.86
CA LEU A 48 5.46 -0.05 -4.61
C LEU A 48 5.71 -1.27 -5.49
N ALA A 49 6.09 -1.04 -6.75
CA ALA A 49 6.49 -2.12 -7.64
C ALA A 49 7.70 -2.87 -7.06
N SER A 50 7.64 -4.21 -7.03
CA SER A 50 8.82 -5.02 -6.70
C SER A 50 9.92 -4.75 -7.71
N THR A 51 11.07 -4.27 -7.26
CA THR A 51 12.22 -3.97 -8.12
C THR A 51 13.12 -5.20 -8.32
N ASN A 52 12.77 -6.31 -7.67
CA ASN A 52 13.69 -7.42 -7.39
C ASN A 52 13.05 -8.80 -7.59
N THR A 53 13.89 -9.84 -7.61
CA THR A 53 13.45 -11.23 -7.80
C THR A 53 13.16 -11.92 -6.47
N THR A 54 11.98 -12.53 -6.38
CA THR A 54 11.59 -13.49 -5.32
C THR A 54 11.45 -14.88 -5.93
N GLU A 55 12.17 -15.86 -5.41
CA GLU A 55 12.12 -17.25 -5.86
C GLU A 55 11.86 -18.20 -4.68
N TYR A 56 10.85 -19.05 -4.81
CA TYR A 56 10.50 -20.08 -3.81
C TYR A 56 11.07 -21.42 -4.26
N LYS A 57 12.06 -21.95 -3.54
CA LYS A 57 12.69 -23.23 -3.86
C LYS A 57 13.32 -23.89 -2.64
N TRP A 58 13.46 -25.22 -2.71
CA TRP A 58 14.15 -26.01 -1.68
C TRP A 58 13.62 -25.80 -0.25
N GLY A 59 12.35 -25.42 -0.12
CA GLY A 59 11.71 -25.12 1.17
C GLY A 59 12.09 -23.75 1.76
N GLY A 60 12.59 -22.82 0.95
CA GLY A 60 12.94 -21.47 1.36
C GLY A 60 12.63 -20.38 0.33
N ILE A 61 12.85 -19.15 0.76
CA ILE A 61 12.61 -17.91 0.01
C ILE A 61 13.96 -17.29 -0.35
N TYR A 62 14.22 -17.15 -1.63
CA TYR A 62 15.45 -16.54 -2.15
C TYR A 62 15.13 -15.20 -2.76
N LEU A 63 15.75 -14.15 -2.22
CA LEU A 63 15.54 -12.77 -2.62
C LEU A 63 16.84 -12.21 -3.18
N GLN A 64 16.78 -11.63 -4.38
CA GLN A 64 17.94 -11.02 -5.04
C GLN A 64 17.66 -9.54 -5.27
N GLY A 65 18.36 -8.68 -4.51
CA GLY A 65 18.35 -7.23 -4.69
C GLY A 65 19.52 -6.75 -5.55
N ASN A 66 19.44 -5.50 -6.00
CA ASN A 66 20.51 -4.84 -6.77
C ASN A 66 20.52 -3.31 -6.61
N ASN A 67 19.62 -2.75 -5.79
CA ASN A 67 19.50 -1.31 -5.61
C ASN A 67 20.36 -0.86 -4.42
N SER A 68 21.12 0.22 -4.56
CA SER A 68 21.96 0.76 -3.47
C SER A 68 21.14 1.43 -2.37
N ASP A 69 19.94 1.90 -2.69
CA ASP A 69 19.17 2.81 -1.86
C ASP A 69 17.97 2.09 -1.21
N LEU A 70 17.09 1.51 -2.05
CA LEU A 70 15.86 0.84 -1.61
C LEU A 70 15.60 -0.44 -2.41
N ASN A 71 15.44 -1.55 -1.69
CA ASN A 71 15.05 -2.84 -2.23
C ASN A 71 13.68 -3.23 -1.69
N VAL A 72 12.68 -3.28 -2.59
CA VAL A 72 11.33 -3.73 -2.25
C VAL A 72 11.14 -5.15 -2.76
N PHE A 73 10.63 -6.03 -1.91
CA PHE A 73 10.27 -7.40 -2.26
C PHE A 73 8.82 -7.65 -1.87
N THR A 74 8.07 -8.31 -2.76
CA THR A 74 6.76 -8.87 -2.40
C THR A 74 6.92 -10.34 -2.05
N ILE A 75 6.33 -10.75 -0.92
CA ILE A 75 6.35 -12.12 -0.41
C ILE A 75 4.90 -12.55 -0.16
N ASP A 76 4.48 -13.67 -0.77
CA ASP A 76 3.24 -14.34 -0.42
C ASP A 76 3.34 -14.90 1.01
N GLY A 77 2.43 -14.49 1.89
CA GLY A 77 2.36 -14.90 3.29
C GLY A 77 2.14 -16.40 3.47
N SER A 78 1.49 -17.07 2.51
CA SER A 78 1.36 -18.54 2.50
C SER A 78 2.70 -19.23 2.21
N GLN A 79 3.53 -18.66 1.34
CA GLN A 79 4.89 -19.12 1.09
C GLN A 79 5.79 -18.83 2.29
N PHE A 80 5.61 -17.68 2.95
CA PHE A 80 6.32 -17.38 4.19
C PHE A 80 5.99 -18.38 5.29
N SER A 81 4.71 -18.74 5.42
CA SER A 81 4.24 -19.68 6.45
C SER A 81 4.69 -21.12 6.21
N SER A 82 4.90 -21.50 4.94
CA SER A 82 5.29 -22.87 4.54
C SER A 82 6.79 -23.05 4.31
N SER A 83 7.55 -21.96 4.25
CA SER A 83 9.01 -21.97 4.12
C SER A 83 9.70 -22.08 5.48
N SER A 84 10.93 -22.58 5.46
CA SER A 84 11.76 -22.75 6.66
C SER A 84 12.87 -21.70 6.78
N TYR A 85 13.18 -20.99 5.69
CA TYR A 85 14.19 -19.94 5.70
C TYR A 85 14.01 -18.91 4.58
N LEU A 86 14.64 -17.74 4.77
CA LEU A 86 14.78 -16.67 3.78
C LEU A 86 16.26 -16.32 3.63
N ASN A 87 16.72 -16.14 2.40
CA ASN A 87 18.07 -15.68 2.08
C ASN A 87 18.01 -14.46 1.16
N LEU A 88 18.56 -13.34 1.63
CA LEU A 88 18.63 -12.08 0.88
C LEU A 88 20.02 -11.84 0.32
N SER A 89 20.18 -11.75 -0.98
CA SER A 89 21.48 -11.52 -1.64
C SER A 89 21.52 -10.24 -2.47
N GLY A 90 22.73 -9.71 -2.70
CA GLY A 90 23.02 -8.55 -3.56
C GLY A 90 22.54 -7.19 -3.06
N VAL A 91 22.17 -7.10 -1.78
CA VAL A 91 21.82 -5.83 -1.13
C VAL A 91 23.01 -5.32 -0.33
N GLY A 92 23.39 -4.05 -0.52
CA GLY A 92 24.46 -3.42 0.23
C GLY A 92 24.09 -3.21 1.71
N SER A 93 25.08 -3.20 2.61
CA SER A 93 24.87 -3.17 4.06
C SER A 93 24.03 -1.99 4.57
N ASN A 94 24.10 -0.85 3.88
CA ASN A 94 23.39 0.39 4.24
C ASN A 94 22.11 0.63 3.41
N SER A 95 21.76 -0.27 2.49
CA SER A 95 20.53 -0.14 1.71
C SER A 95 19.30 -0.42 2.57
N THR A 96 18.17 0.19 2.22
CA THR A 96 16.88 -0.05 2.86
C THR A 96 16.20 -1.25 2.23
N VAL A 97 15.63 -2.13 3.05
CA VAL A 97 14.90 -3.31 2.58
C VAL A 97 13.48 -3.27 3.12
N VAL A 98 12.51 -3.37 2.22
CA VAL A 98 11.09 -3.51 2.55
C VAL A 98 10.62 -4.87 2.05
N PHE A 99 10.24 -5.74 2.98
CA PHE A 99 9.51 -6.96 2.68
C PHE A 99 8.01 -6.66 2.80
N ASN A 100 7.32 -6.54 1.68
CA ASN A 100 5.85 -6.47 1.65
C ASN A 100 5.30 -7.90 1.71
N ILE A 101 4.72 -8.29 2.83
CA ILE A 101 4.10 -9.59 3.04
C ILE A 101 2.60 -9.46 2.77
N LEU A 102 2.10 -10.22 1.81
CA LEU A 102 0.70 -10.21 1.39
C LEU A 102 -0.03 -11.47 1.89
N GLY A 103 -1.26 -11.33 2.33
CA GLY A 103 -2.12 -12.41 2.81
C GLY A 103 -2.74 -12.09 4.16
N ASN A 104 -4.02 -12.42 4.29
CA ASN A 104 -4.82 -12.12 5.48
C ASN A 104 -4.29 -12.78 6.78
N SER A 105 -3.67 -13.97 6.67
CA SER A 105 -3.11 -14.71 7.81
C SER A 105 -1.73 -15.23 7.48
N VAL A 106 -0.77 -15.00 8.39
CA VAL A 106 0.62 -15.48 8.26
C VAL A 106 1.03 -16.21 9.55
N ASP A 107 1.64 -17.38 9.42
CA ASP A 107 2.06 -18.25 10.52
C ASP A 107 3.53 -18.68 10.34
N ILE A 108 4.46 -18.03 11.05
CA ILE A 108 5.90 -18.22 10.89
C ILE A 108 6.43 -19.07 12.04
N LYS A 109 7.03 -20.23 11.74
CA LYS A 109 7.49 -21.19 12.75
C LYS A 109 8.92 -21.61 12.51
N ASN A 110 9.79 -21.45 13.51
CA ASN A 110 11.19 -21.92 13.52
C ASN A 110 11.93 -21.54 12.23
N PHE A 111 11.82 -20.26 11.85
CA PHE A 111 12.22 -19.77 10.54
C PHE A 111 13.62 -19.17 10.55
N GLY A 112 14.48 -19.57 9.63
CA GLY A 112 15.82 -19.02 9.46
C GLY A 112 15.84 -17.76 8.61
N LEU A 113 16.46 -16.68 9.08
CA LEU A 113 16.60 -15.44 8.31
C LEU A 113 18.08 -15.11 8.09
N ASN A 114 18.49 -15.03 6.82
CA ASN A 114 19.82 -14.58 6.45
C ASN A 114 19.74 -13.29 5.60
N LEU A 115 20.14 -12.18 6.20
CA LEU A 115 20.20 -10.86 5.56
C LEU A 115 21.53 -10.59 4.82
N ASN A 116 22.50 -11.51 4.88
CA ASN A 116 23.84 -11.40 4.27
C ASN A 116 24.53 -10.03 4.46
N GLY A 117 24.48 -9.49 5.68
CA GLY A 117 25.21 -8.28 6.06
C GLY A 117 24.44 -6.96 5.90
N VAL A 118 23.16 -6.99 5.47
CA VAL A 118 22.27 -5.83 5.57
C VAL A 118 22.07 -5.44 7.04
N ASN A 119 22.20 -4.16 7.35
CA ASN A 119 21.92 -3.64 8.69
C ASN A 119 20.43 -3.82 9.02
N LYS A 120 20.12 -4.56 10.08
CA LYS A 120 18.75 -4.79 10.57
C LYS A 120 17.97 -3.50 10.87
N GLN A 121 18.64 -2.40 11.20
CA GLN A 121 18.00 -1.09 11.37
C GLN A 121 17.40 -0.53 10.06
N ASN A 122 17.80 -1.05 8.90
CA ASN A 122 17.32 -0.63 7.60
C ASN A 122 16.30 -1.62 7.00
N VAL A 123 15.84 -2.61 7.78
CA VAL A 123 14.90 -3.63 7.34
C VAL A 123 13.52 -3.38 7.93
N LEU A 124 12.51 -3.40 7.07
CA LEU A 124 11.10 -3.29 7.43
C LEU A 124 10.31 -4.49 6.88
N PHE A 125 9.65 -5.22 7.78
CA PHE A 125 8.64 -6.21 7.44
C PHE A 125 7.26 -5.53 7.45
N ASN A 126 6.70 -5.32 6.28
CA ASN A 126 5.40 -4.67 6.09
C ASN A 126 4.34 -5.73 5.79
N PHE A 127 3.55 -6.12 6.78
CA PHE A 127 2.38 -6.97 6.61
C PHE A 127 1.22 -6.10 6.11
N VAL A 128 1.02 -6.10 4.80
CA VAL A 128 0.20 -5.09 4.10
C VAL A 128 -1.27 -5.23 4.45
N ASP A 129 -1.80 -6.44 4.36
CA ASP A 129 -3.22 -6.77 4.47
C ASP A 129 -3.52 -7.86 5.53
N ALA A 130 -2.52 -8.25 6.32
CA ALA A 130 -2.68 -9.26 7.35
C ALA A 130 -3.59 -8.75 8.48
N THR A 131 -4.58 -9.56 8.85
CA THR A 131 -5.41 -9.35 10.06
C THR A 131 -4.97 -10.26 11.21
N GLN A 132 -4.19 -11.30 10.91
CA GLN A 132 -3.64 -12.21 11.91
C GLN A 132 -2.20 -12.57 11.55
N VAL A 133 -1.28 -12.38 12.50
CA VAL A 133 0.10 -12.87 12.40
C VAL A 133 0.38 -13.72 13.63
N THR A 134 0.87 -14.93 13.41
CA THR A 134 1.37 -15.81 14.46
C THR A 134 2.84 -16.11 14.19
N THR A 135 3.68 -15.99 15.20
CA THR A 135 5.11 -16.30 15.07
C THR A 135 5.59 -17.10 16.28
N THR A 136 6.29 -18.20 16.03
CA THR A 136 6.90 -19.05 17.06
C THR A 136 8.34 -19.41 16.69
N GLY A 137 9.32 -19.18 17.57
CA GLY A 137 10.70 -19.57 17.28
C GLY A 137 11.35 -18.72 16.19
N PHE A 138 10.92 -17.46 16.01
CA PHE A 138 11.38 -16.59 14.93
C PHE A 138 11.89 -15.25 15.45
N SER A 139 13.05 -14.84 14.95
CA SER A 139 13.67 -13.55 15.26
C SER A 139 13.57 -12.61 14.06
N PHE A 140 12.73 -11.58 14.17
CA PHE A 140 12.69 -10.51 13.17
C PHE A 140 13.98 -9.67 13.29
N GLN A 141 14.80 -9.69 12.25
CA GLN A 141 15.98 -8.83 12.12
C GLN A 141 15.59 -7.51 11.43
N GLY A 142 14.75 -6.72 12.10
CA GLY A 142 14.24 -5.45 11.60
C GLY A 142 12.92 -5.04 12.27
N SER A 143 12.38 -3.90 11.85
CA SER A 143 11.09 -3.40 12.35
C SER A 143 9.92 -4.04 11.60
N VAL A 144 8.77 -4.08 12.25
CA VAL A 144 7.56 -4.74 11.76
C VAL A 144 6.38 -3.76 11.77
N LEU A 145 5.77 -3.59 10.60
CA LEU A 145 4.55 -2.81 10.41
C LEU A 145 3.42 -3.78 10.03
N ALA A 146 2.50 -4.04 10.96
CA ALA A 146 1.39 -4.97 10.84
C ALA A 146 0.11 -4.33 11.39
N THR A 147 -0.20 -3.12 10.92
CA THR A 147 -1.14 -2.17 11.54
C THR A 147 -2.55 -2.70 11.75
N ASN A 148 -3.00 -3.67 10.93
CA ASN A 148 -4.32 -4.28 11.02
C ASN A 148 -4.33 -5.65 11.73
N ALA A 149 -3.15 -6.16 12.10
CA ALA A 149 -3.01 -7.53 12.59
C ALA A 149 -3.18 -7.63 14.10
N ASN A 150 -3.89 -8.67 14.53
CA ASN A 150 -3.66 -9.25 15.84
C ASN A 150 -2.36 -10.05 15.77
N PHE A 151 -1.36 -9.70 16.58
CA PHE A 151 -0.04 -10.30 16.54
C PHE A 151 0.15 -11.25 17.74
N ASN A 152 0.31 -12.54 17.48
CA ASN A 152 0.61 -13.55 18.50
C ASN A 152 2.08 -13.97 18.38
N PHE A 153 2.90 -13.54 19.34
CA PHE A 153 4.34 -13.71 19.30
C PHE A 153 4.83 -14.58 20.45
N SER A 154 5.38 -15.76 20.14
CA SER A 154 5.93 -16.69 21.12
C SER A 154 7.39 -17.03 20.81
N ASN A 155 8.23 -17.09 21.85
CA ASN A 155 9.60 -17.63 21.77
C ASN A 155 10.41 -17.08 20.59
N GLY A 156 10.73 -15.80 20.60
CA GLY A 156 11.48 -15.12 19.55
C GLY A 156 11.68 -13.67 19.91
N ASN A 157 12.31 -12.90 19.02
CA ASN A 157 12.57 -11.48 19.29
C ASN A 157 12.38 -10.59 18.06
N VAL A 158 12.06 -9.33 18.31
CA VAL A 158 12.08 -8.26 17.29
C VAL A 158 13.27 -7.37 17.58
N GLU A 159 14.21 -7.32 16.63
CA GLU A 159 15.32 -6.36 16.61
C GLU A 159 14.86 -5.05 15.96
N GLY A 160 13.90 -4.38 16.59
CA GLY A 160 13.13 -3.34 15.92
C GLY A 160 11.98 -2.78 16.75
N THR A 161 11.14 -2.02 16.07
CA THR A 161 9.81 -1.65 16.56
C THR A 161 8.76 -2.55 15.92
N LEU A 162 7.77 -3.00 16.70
CA LEU A 162 6.56 -3.64 16.20
C LEU A 162 5.38 -2.68 16.35
N ILE A 163 4.67 -2.45 15.26
CA ILE A 163 3.42 -1.70 15.22
C ILE A 163 2.32 -2.66 14.73
N ALA A 164 1.36 -2.97 15.61
CA ALA A 164 0.27 -3.89 15.31
C ALA A 164 -1.05 -3.41 15.92
N SER A 165 -2.18 -3.97 15.47
CA SER A 165 -3.49 -3.68 16.07
C SER A 165 -3.59 -4.23 17.50
N SER A 166 -2.98 -5.39 17.77
CA SER A 166 -2.83 -5.93 19.11
C SER A 166 -1.61 -6.84 19.18
N LEU A 167 -1.09 -7.06 20.38
CA LEU A 167 0.03 -7.95 20.65
C LEU A 167 -0.31 -8.87 21.83
N SER A 168 0.02 -10.15 21.70
CA SER A 168 -0.07 -11.16 22.75
C SER A 168 1.11 -12.13 22.68
N GLY A 169 1.47 -12.75 23.80
CA GLY A 169 2.49 -13.80 23.87
C GLY A 169 3.73 -13.42 24.68
N SER A 170 4.87 -14.05 24.37
CA SER A 170 6.12 -14.04 25.14
C SER A 170 7.35 -13.56 24.35
N GLY A 171 7.16 -12.98 23.17
CA GLY A 171 8.28 -12.46 22.37
C GLY A 171 9.01 -11.28 23.01
N GLU A 172 10.29 -11.15 22.67
CA GLU A 172 11.20 -10.13 23.20
C GLU A 172 11.35 -8.96 22.22
N PHE A 173 11.67 -7.78 22.75
CA PHE A 173 11.88 -6.57 21.96
C PHE A 173 13.21 -5.94 22.33
N HIS A 174 14.07 -5.73 21.34
CA HIS A 174 15.36 -5.08 21.52
C HIS A 174 15.34 -3.68 20.92
N ASN A 175 15.97 -2.73 21.60
CA ASN A 175 16.00 -1.33 21.15
C ASN A 175 16.94 -1.15 19.95
N THR A 176 16.42 -1.45 18.77
CA THR A 176 17.08 -1.29 17.48
C THR A 176 16.17 -0.41 16.61
N GLN A 177 16.29 0.90 16.74
CA GLN A 177 15.42 1.83 16.01
C GLN A 177 15.64 1.72 14.50
N PHE A 178 14.55 1.78 13.73
CA PHE A 178 14.61 1.83 12.28
C PHE A 178 15.26 3.13 11.81
N THR A 179 16.26 3.02 10.93
CA THR A 179 17.02 4.14 10.34
C THR A 179 17.06 4.08 8.82
N GLY A 180 16.30 3.17 8.21
CA GLY A 180 16.21 3.06 6.76
C GLY A 180 15.55 4.30 6.12
N ASN A 181 15.85 4.51 4.84
CA ASN A 181 15.30 5.58 4.04
C ASN A 181 14.07 5.06 3.28
N LEU A 182 12.88 5.41 3.78
CA LEU A 182 11.61 5.09 3.11
C LEU A 182 11.21 6.20 2.13
N PRO A 183 10.52 5.87 1.02
CA PRO A 183 9.97 6.87 0.12
C PRO A 183 8.87 7.69 0.82
N ASN A 184 8.76 8.96 0.44
CA ASN A 184 7.73 9.83 0.99
C ASN A 184 6.34 9.39 0.51
N VAL A 185 5.41 9.16 1.44
CA VAL A 185 4.00 8.92 1.13
C VAL A 185 3.43 10.20 0.49
N PRO A 186 2.91 10.15 -0.75
CA PRO A 186 2.27 11.31 -1.37
C PRO A 186 1.14 11.80 -0.47
N GLN A 187 1.23 13.06 -0.04
CA GLN A 187 0.11 13.71 0.63
C GLN A 187 -0.92 14.10 -0.44
N PRO A 188 -2.23 13.99 -0.17
CA PRO A 188 -3.23 14.58 -1.04
C PRO A 188 -2.86 16.05 -1.25
N GLU A 189 -2.73 16.48 -2.51
CA GLU A 189 -2.54 17.90 -2.78
C GLU A 189 -3.74 18.64 -2.17
N PRO A 190 -3.51 19.72 -1.38
CA PRO A 190 -4.61 20.54 -0.93
C PRO A 190 -5.37 21.02 -2.17
N PRO A 191 -6.72 21.10 -2.12
CA PRO A 191 -7.51 21.57 -3.25
C PRO A 191 -6.94 22.91 -3.71
N SER A 192 -6.57 23.00 -4.99
CA SER A 192 -6.02 24.23 -5.55
C SER A 192 -7.09 25.31 -5.51
N ASN A 193 -7.01 26.19 -4.53
CA ASN A 193 -7.71 27.46 -4.52
C ASN A 193 -6.98 28.47 -5.42
N GLN A 194 -6.70 28.08 -6.66
CA GLN A 194 -6.38 29.07 -7.68
C GLN A 194 -7.67 29.74 -8.11
N TRP A 195 -8.01 30.83 -7.44
CA TRP A 195 -8.86 31.84 -8.06
C TRP A 195 -8.09 32.36 -9.28
N HIS A 196 -8.48 31.92 -10.47
CA HIS A 196 -8.12 32.63 -11.69
C HIS A 196 -8.90 33.95 -11.68
N PRO A 197 -8.24 35.13 -11.61
CA PRO A 197 -8.90 36.35 -12.05
C PRO A 197 -9.43 36.12 -13.47
N PRO A 198 -10.60 36.69 -13.85
CA PRO A 198 -10.97 36.73 -15.25
C PRO A 198 -9.80 37.30 -16.03
N SER A 199 -9.27 36.53 -16.97
CA SER A 199 -8.27 37.04 -17.91
C SER A 199 -8.89 38.27 -18.56
N THR A 200 -8.25 39.43 -18.39
CA THR A 200 -8.50 40.61 -19.25
C THR A 200 -8.02 40.24 -20.65
N GLY A 201 -8.82 39.42 -21.33
CA GLY A 201 -8.80 39.31 -22.77
C GLY A 201 -9.15 40.69 -23.32
N THR A 202 -8.28 41.22 -24.16
CA THR A 202 -8.64 42.28 -25.09
C THR A 202 -9.92 41.87 -25.80
N VAL A 203 -11.01 42.59 -25.56
CA VAL A 203 -12.25 42.47 -26.33
C VAL A 203 -11.93 42.93 -27.75
N THR A 204 -11.65 42.01 -28.66
CA THR A 204 -11.94 42.23 -30.07
C THR A 204 -13.44 42.09 -30.24
N GLU A 205 -14.08 43.24 -30.42
CA GLU A 205 -15.47 43.39 -30.86
C GLU A 205 -15.75 42.47 -32.06
N PRO A 206 -16.80 41.62 -32.02
CA PRO A 206 -17.16 40.81 -33.17
C PRO A 206 -17.73 41.71 -34.26
N SER A 207 -17.10 41.68 -35.43
CA SER A 207 -17.60 42.30 -36.65
C SER A 207 -18.96 41.71 -37.01
N ALA A 208 -19.99 42.55 -37.13
CA ALA A 208 -21.36 42.14 -37.40
C ALA A 208 -21.48 41.51 -38.79
N THR A 209 -21.81 40.22 -38.85
CA THR A 209 -22.29 39.58 -40.08
C THR A 209 -23.73 39.98 -40.33
N THR A 210 -23.99 40.63 -41.47
CA THR A 210 -25.33 40.98 -41.93
C THR A 210 -26.16 39.72 -42.19
N VAL A 211 -27.30 39.62 -41.51
CA VAL A 211 -28.34 38.61 -41.70
C VAL A 211 -29.13 38.92 -42.99
N PRO A 212 -29.29 38.00 -43.95
CA PRO A 212 -30.24 38.18 -45.04
C PRO A 212 -31.68 37.84 -44.61
N GLU A 213 -32.65 38.61 -45.12
CA GLU A 213 -34.09 38.54 -44.81
C GLU A 213 -34.79 37.21 -45.19
N PRO A 214 -35.94 36.88 -44.56
CA PRO A 214 -36.65 35.62 -44.77
C PRO A 214 -37.60 35.67 -45.98
N GLY A 215 -37.43 34.73 -46.92
CA GLY A 215 -38.42 34.41 -47.94
C GLY A 215 -39.38 33.31 -47.47
N ALA A 216 -40.65 33.66 -47.25
CA ALA A 216 -41.71 32.74 -46.86
C ALA A 216 -42.21 31.89 -48.05
N VAL A 217 -42.32 30.56 -47.89
CA VAL A 217 -43.32 29.75 -48.62
C VAL A 217 -43.84 28.63 -47.71
N LEU A 218 -45.16 28.64 -47.56
CA LEU A 218 -46.02 27.72 -46.80
C LEU A 218 -46.16 26.35 -47.50
N GLY A 219 -46.33 25.28 -46.71
CA GLY A 219 -46.74 23.96 -47.23
C GLY A 219 -47.00 22.93 -46.12
N LEU A 220 -48.19 22.99 -45.53
CA LEU A 220 -48.77 22.01 -44.59
C LEU A 220 -49.31 20.80 -45.38
N PHE A 221 -49.12 19.56 -44.92
CA PHE A 221 -50.15 18.49 -44.84
C PHE A 221 -49.62 17.21 -44.16
N LEU A 222 -50.55 16.47 -43.54
CA LEU A 222 -50.43 15.51 -42.44
C LEU A 222 -50.28 14.01 -42.84
N LEU A 223 -49.91 13.20 -41.83
CA LEU A 223 -50.59 11.98 -41.31
C LEU A 223 -49.97 10.57 -41.51
N GLY A 224 -49.79 9.86 -40.37
CA GLY A 224 -49.94 8.40 -40.17
C GLY A 224 -48.77 7.49 -40.61
N THR A 225 -48.39 6.37 -39.97
CA THR A 225 -49.02 5.45 -38.99
C THR A 225 -47.97 4.56 -38.30
N LEU A 226 -48.32 4.05 -37.11
CA LEU A 226 -47.65 3.03 -36.27
C LEU A 226 -47.29 1.72 -36.99
N VAL A 227 -46.21 1.04 -36.55
CA VAL A 227 -46.18 -0.42 -36.25
C VAL A 227 -45.17 -0.68 -35.12
N GLY A 228 -45.62 -1.33 -34.04
CA GLY A 228 -44.77 -1.98 -33.05
C GLY A 228 -44.76 -3.50 -33.24
N PHE A 229 -43.70 -4.18 -32.81
CA PHE A 229 -43.74 -5.62 -32.48
C PHE A 229 -42.74 -5.98 -31.38
N SER A 230 -43.05 -7.11 -30.75
CA SER A 230 -42.90 -7.47 -29.35
C SER A 230 -41.68 -8.32 -28.97
N ARG A 231 -41.41 -8.35 -27.65
CA ARG A 231 -40.45 -9.20 -26.89
C ARG A 231 -40.63 -10.72 -27.06
N ARG A 232 -39.53 -11.48 -26.91
CA ARG A 232 -39.40 -12.84 -26.31
C ARG A 232 -37.91 -13.08 -25.95
N SER A 233 -37.44 -13.84 -24.97
CA SER A 233 -37.91 -14.43 -23.70
C SER A 233 -36.68 -15.09 -23.03
N ARG A 234 -36.66 -15.17 -21.69
CA ARG A 234 -35.60 -15.79 -20.84
C ARG A 234 -35.39 -17.29 -21.13
N ILE A 235 -34.16 -17.77 -20.92
CA ILE A 235 -33.88 -19.18 -20.57
C ILE A 235 -33.17 -19.21 -19.22
N LEU A 236 -33.81 -19.86 -18.24
CA LEU A 236 -33.24 -20.39 -17.01
C LEU A 236 -32.97 -21.88 -17.24
N SER A 237 -31.84 -22.39 -16.79
CA SER A 237 -31.66 -23.82 -16.53
C SER A 237 -31.22 -24.00 -15.07
N GLN A 238 -32.12 -24.56 -14.28
CA GLN A 238 -31.87 -25.11 -12.94
C GLN A 238 -32.08 -26.62 -13.08
N SER A 239 -31.11 -27.42 -12.68
CA SER A 239 -31.24 -28.88 -12.51
C SER A 239 -30.79 -29.22 -11.10
N ALA A 240 -31.68 -29.85 -10.33
CA ALA A 240 -31.49 -30.24 -8.94
C ALA A 240 -31.31 -31.77 -8.81
N SER A 241 -30.65 -32.16 -7.71
CA SER A 241 -30.74 -33.44 -6.98
C SER A 241 -30.13 -34.67 -7.67
N ILE A 242 -29.38 -35.54 -7.01
CA ILE A 242 -29.87 -36.48 -5.98
C ILE A 242 -28.74 -36.85 -5.01
N ALA A 243 -29.05 -36.78 -3.71
CA ALA A 243 -28.34 -37.47 -2.63
C ALA A 243 -28.78 -38.95 -2.59
N ASN A 244 -27.85 -39.87 -2.29
CA ASN A 244 -28.25 -41.10 -1.61
C ASN A 244 -27.19 -41.61 -0.62
N THR A 245 -27.72 -42.28 0.39
CA THR A 245 -27.22 -42.57 1.73
C THR A 245 -26.72 -44.02 1.84
N VAL A 246 -25.66 -44.24 2.65
CA VAL A 246 -25.28 -45.45 3.44
C VAL A 246 -24.87 -46.75 2.72
N HIS A 247 -23.61 -47.15 2.95
CA HIS A 247 -23.24 -48.31 3.77
C HIS A 247 -21.84 -48.12 4.37
#